data_AF-A0A842XMK7-F1
#
_entry.id   AF-A0A842XMK7-F1
#
_cell.length_a   1.000
_cell.length_b   1.000
_cell.length_c   1.000
_cell.angle_alpha   90.00
_cell.angle_beta   90.00
_cell.angle_gamma   90.00
#
_symmetry.space_group_name_H-M   'P 1'
#
loop_
_entity.id
_entity.type
_entity.pdbx_description
1 polymer ?
#
loop_
_entity_poly.entity_id
_entity_poly.type
_entity_poly.pdbx_seq_one_letter_code
_entity_poly.pdbx_strand_id
1 'polypeptide(L)'
;MAHKKEELGLARAGLTGAIMLVLVVCFAGIPAISTNVAAAETEVTYYSLQILADPLQGTTSPPPGIYNYVAGTTAILTAVPDDDWPFLYWIVLNLDTGGEEKIRKATIKILMDEDHLAHAYFGAKHH
;
A
#
# COMPACT_ATOMS: atom_id res chain seq x y z
N MET A 1 26.02 -32.24 -20.53
CA MET A 1 27.44 -32.20 -20.96
C MET A 1 27.57 -31.10 -22.00
N ALA A 2 28.34 -30.07 -21.66
CA ALA A 2 29.02 -29.10 -22.52
C ALA A 2 28.30 -28.43 -23.72
N HIS A 3 28.12 -27.11 -23.57
CA HIS A 3 28.59 -26.05 -24.48
C HIS A 3 28.47 -26.28 -25.99
N LYS A 4 27.63 -25.47 -26.65
CA LYS A 4 27.83 -25.08 -28.05
C LYS A 4 27.91 -23.56 -28.19
N LYS A 5 28.86 -23.15 -29.01
CA LYS A 5 29.55 -21.86 -29.11
C LYS A 5 28.90 -20.93 -30.14
N GLU A 6 28.99 -19.63 -29.86
CA GLU A 6 29.47 -18.52 -30.71
C GLU A 6 28.78 -18.16 -32.06
N GLU A 7 28.28 -16.91 -32.06
CA GLU A 7 28.50 -15.79 -33.00
C GLU A 7 27.79 -15.69 -34.40
N LEU A 8 27.04 -14.58 -34.50
CA LEU A 8 26.97 -13.54 -35.55
C LEU A 8 26.61 -13.92 -37.01
N GLY A 9 25.37 -13.59 -37.38
CA GLY A 9 24.90 -13.45 -38.76
C GLY A 9 24.33 -12.05 -39.03
N LEU A 10 25.18 -11.20 -39.60
CA LEU A 10 24.96 -9.81 -40.00
C LEU A 10 23.93 -9.70 -41.14
N ALA A 11 22.85 -8.92 -40.98
CA ALA A 11 21.98 -8.50 -42.09
C ALA A 11 22.22 -7.02 -42.43
N ARG A 12 22.61 -6.82 -43.67
CA ARG A 12 23.09 -5.59 -44.30
C ARG A 12 21.91 -4.66 -44.66
N ALA A 13 22.09 -3.36 -44.44
CA ALA A 13 21.52 -2.34 -45.31
C ALA A 13 22.57 -1.24 -45.49
N GLY A 14 23.15 -1.18 -46.68
CA GLY A 14 24.12 -0.17 -47.04
C GLY A 14 23.43 1.13 -47.43
N LEU A 15 24.03 2.26 -47.05
CA LEU A 15 23.98 3.46 -47.87
C LEU A 15 25.41 4.03 -47.97
N THR A 16 25.90 3.94 -49.19
CA THR A 16 27.11 4.51 -49.77
C THR A 16 27.30 6.00 -49.52
N GLY A 17 28.56 6.43 -49.42
CA GLY A 17 29.00 7.70 -50.00
C GLY A 17 29.60 8.72 -49.03
N ALA A 18 30.92 8.88 -49.15
CA ALA A 18 31.75 9.86 -48.43
C ALA A 18 31.36 11.34 -48.67
N ILE A 19 31.61 12.20 -47.67
CA ILE A 19 32.10 13.60 -47.75
C ILE A 19 32.65 13.91 -46.34
N MET A 20 33.96 13.74 -46.13
CA MET A 20 34.98 14.80 -46.04
C MET A 20 34.73 15.87 -44.95
N LEU A 21 35.47 15.72 -43.85
CA LEU A 21 36.12 16.76 -43.03
C LEU A 21 35.25 17.92 -42.49
N VAL A 22 34.82 17.83 -41.23
CA VAL A 22 34.66 19.02 -40.38
C VAL A 22 35.45 18.83 -39.09
N LEU A 23 36.25 19.86 -38.84
CA LEU A 23 37.25 20.08 -37.82
C LEU A 23 36.86 19.66 -36.39
N VAL A 24 37.90 19.20 -35.68
CA VAL A 24 38.01 18.98 -34.24
C VAL A 24 37.23 20.03 -33.43
N VAL A 25 36.28 19.57 -32.62
CA VAL A 25 35.96 20.22 -31.35
C VAL A 25 36.21 19.21 -30.24
N CYS A 26 37.25 19.48 -29.46
CA CYS A 26 37.56 18.79 -28.21
C CYS A 26 36.32 18.74 -27.32
N PHE A 27 35.77 17.56 -27.08
CA PHE A 27 35.17 17.26 -25.79
C PHE A 27 35.95 16.11 -25.18
N ALA A 28 36.74 16.48 -24.16
CA ALA A 28 37.33 15.55 -23.22
C ALA A 28 36.25 14.58 -22.75
N GLY A 29 36.66 13.32 -22.59
CA GLY A 29 35.80 12.20 -22.24
C GLY A 29 34.76 12.58 -21.19
N ILE A 30 33.50 12.53 -21.58
CA ILE A 30 32.43 12.35 -20.62
C ILE A 30 32.60 10.90 -20.17
N PRO A 31 32.95 10.60 -18.90
CA PRO A 31 32.82 9.23 -18.45
C PRO A 31 31.36 8.84 -18.69
N ALA A 32 31.12 7.71 -19.34
CA ALA A 32 29.81 7.08 -19.26
C ALA A 32 29.58 6.81 -17.78
N ILE A 33 28.89 7.73 -17.10
CA ILE A 33 28.35 7.48 -15.79
C ILE A 33 27.31 6.41 -16.06
N SER A 34 27.73 5.16 -15.89
CA SER A 34 26.82 4.05 -15.70
C SER A 34 26.12 4.35 -14.39
N THR A 35 25.06 5.15 -14.45
CA THR A 35 24.10 5.25 -13.36
C THR A 35 23.52 3.85 -13.25
N ASN A 36 24.11 3.01 -12.40
CA ASN A 36 23.35 1.91 -11.85
C ASN A 36 22.23 2.60 -11.07
N VAL A 37 21.06 2.69 -11.68
CA VAL A 37 19.85 2.89 -10.91
C VAL A 37 19.56 1.48 -10.44
N ALA A 38 20.12 1.12 -9.28
CA ALA A 38 19.58 0.00 -8.52
C ALA A 38 18.13 0.38 -8.26
N ALA A 39 17.21 -0.19 -9.03
CA ALA A 39 15.79 -0.08 -8.75
C ALA A 39 15.61 -0.67 -7.36
N ALA A 40 15.48 0.20 -6.36
CA ALA A 40 15.14 -0.23 -5.01
C ALA A 40 13.74 -0.84 -5.10
N GLU A 41 13.65 -2.17 -5.10
CA GLU A 41 12.39 -2.87 -4.92
C GLU A 41 11.91 -2.56 -3.50
N THR A 42 10.98 -1.62 -3.39
CA THR A 42 10.28 -1.37 -2.13
C THR A 42 9.32 -2.52 -1.87
N GLU A 43 9.64 -3.35 -0.90
CA GLU A 43 8.69 -4.31 -0.34
C GLU A 43 7.53 -3.54 0.30
N VAL A 44 6.30 -3.85 -0.14
CA VAL A 44 5.09 -3.22 0.41
C VAL A 44 4.56 -4.13 1.49
N THR A 45 4.64 -3.66 2.74
CA THR A 45 4.05 -4.34 3.90
C THR A 45 2.55 -4.04 4.00
N TYR A 46 1.77 -5.01 4.45
CA TYR A 46 0.33 -4.89 4.68
C TYR A 46 -0.03 -5.29 6.11
N TYR A 47 -1.03 -4.63 6.66
CA TYR A 47 -1.66 -4.96 7.93
C TYR A 47 -3.16 -5.15 7.77
N SER A 48 -3.72 -6.02 8.60
CA SER A 48 -5.12 -6.38 8.60
C SER A 48 -5.92 -5.55 9.61
N LEU A 49 -7.10 -5.10 9.18
CA LEU A 49 -8.10 -4.47 10.03
C LEU A 49 -9.37 -5.32 9.99
N GLN A 50 -9.71 -5.94 11.12
CA GLN A 50 -10.99 -6.61 11.30
C GLN A 50 -11.99 -5.65 11.94
N ILE A 51 -13.18 -5.54 11.35
CA ILE A 51 -14.27 -4.71 11.83
C ILE A 51 -15.42 -5.63 12.28
N LEU A 52 -15.87 -5.46 13.52
CA LEU A 52 -17.02 -6.15 14.11
C LEU A 52 -18.05 -5.12 14.59
N ALA A 53 -19.31 -5.53 14.68
CA ALA A 53 -20.40 -4.73 15.23
C ALA A 53 -21.33 -5.62 16.05
N ASP A 54 -21.57 -5.26 17.31
CA ASP A 54 -22.51 -5.95 18.19
C ASP A 54 -23.45 -4.98 18.94
N PRO A 55 -24.76 -5.25 18.95
CA PRO A 55 -25.46 -6.14 18.04
C PRO A 55 -25.45 -5.57 16.60
N LEU A 56 -25.80 -6.39 15.61
CA LEU A 56 -25.93 -6.00 14.19
C LEU A 56 -27.14 -5.09 13.91
N GLN A 57 -27.48 -4.22 14.86
CA GLN A 57 -28.61 -3.28 14.83
C GLN A 57 -28.14 -1.85 14.55
N GLY A 58 -26.97 -1.74 13.94
CA GLY A 58 -26.36 -0.51 13.44
C GLY A 58 -25.38 -0.91 12.36
N THR A 59 -24.91 0.06 11.58
CA THR A 59 -23.95 -0.20 10.50
C THR A 59 -22.63 0.48 10.76
N THR A 60 -21.57 -0.06 10.17
CA THR A 60 -20.25 0.57 10.14
C THR A 60 -19.87 0.87 8.70
N SER A 61 -19.07 1.91 8.51
CA SER A 61 -18.42 2.21 7.23
C SER A 61 -16.91 2.25 7.47
N PRO A 62 -16.13 1.29 6.92
CA PRO A 62 -16.55 0.15 6.12
C PRO A 62 -17.45 -0.87 6.88
N PRO A 63 -18.24 -1.70 6.18
CA PRO A 63 -19.04 -2.76 6.81
C PRO A 63 -18.18 -3.75 7.60
N PRO A 64 -18.75 -4.51 8.57
CA PRO A 64 -18.03 -5.55 9.28
C PRO A 64 -17.37 -6.54 8.31
N GLY A 65 -16.11 -6.88 8.57
CA GLY A 65 -15.28 -7.65 7.65
C GLY A 65 -13.79 -7.49 7.94
N ILE A 66 -12.96 -8.13 7.11
CA ILE A 66 -11.50 -8.05 7.20
C ILE A 66 -10.98 -7.27 5.98
N TYR A 67 -10.13 -6.29 6.22
CA TYR A 67 -9.57 -5.40 5.21
C TYR A 67 -8.05 -5.36 5.32
N ASN A 68 -7.34 -5.40 4.19
CA ASN A 68 -5.89 -5.25 4.17
C ASN A 68 -5.53 -3.85 3.71
N TYR A 69 -4.67 -3.20 4.48
CA TYR A 69 -4.17 -1.86 4.22
C TYR A 69 -2.66 -1.87 4.10
N VAL A 70 -2.12 -0.98 3.25
CA VAL A 70 -0.68 -0.77 3.17
C VAL A 70 -0.18 -0.16 4.49
N ALA A 71 0.97 -0.62 4.95
CA ALA A 71 1.60 -0.11 6.17
C ALA A 71 1.75 1.43 6.15
N GLY A 72 1.43 2.07 7.28
CA GLY A 72 1.48 3.53 7.45
C GLY A 72 0.28 4.29 6.86
N THR A 73 -0.68 3.61 6.23
CA THR A 73 -1.93 4.25 5.81
C THR A 73 -2.86 4.47 7.00
N THR A 74 -3.82 5.40 6.87
CA THR A 74 -4.82 5.65 7.91
C THR A 74 -6.19 5.17 7.45
N ALA A 75 -6.73 4.16 8.14
CA ALA A 75 -8.11 3.71 7.95
C ALA A 75 -9.07 4.63 8.72
N ILE A 76 -10.18 5.02 8.09
CA ILE A 76 -11.24 5.82 8.71
C ILE A 76 -12.45 4.93 8.90
N LEU A 77 -12.93 4.81 10.13
CA LEU A 77 -14.11 4.02 10.46
C LEU A 77 -15.18 4.96 11.01
N THR A 78 -16.43 4.75 10.58
CA THR A 78 -17.59 5.50 11.05
C THR A 78 -18.68 4.52 11.48
N ALA A 79 -19.17 4.66 12.71
CA ALA A 79 -20.38 3.99 13.17
C ALA A 79 -21.60 4.82 12.79
N VAL A 80 -22.58 4.16 12.17
CA VAL A 80 -23.86 4.73 11.76
C VAL A 80 -24.94 4.02 12.60
N PRO A 81 -25.45 4.67 13.67
CA PRO A 81 -26.47 4.08 14.52
C PRO A 81 -27.84 4.07 13.84
N ASP A 82 -28.65 3.07 14.16
CA ASP A 82 -30.07 3.04 13.81
C ASP A 82 -30.90 3.77 14.88
N ASP A 83 -32.15 4.12 14.56
CA ASP A 83 -33.02 4.99 15.39
C ASP A 83 -33.19 4.52 16.85
N ASP A 84 -33.24 3.20 17.07
CA ASP A 84 -33.43 2.60 18.40
C ASP A 84 -32.12 2.07 19.03
N TRP A 85 -31.00 2.19 18.32
CA TRP A 85 -29.71 1.60 18.67
C TRP A 85 -28.59 2.64 18.58
N PRO A 86 -28.53 3.61 19.50
CA PRO A 86 -27.42 4.55 19.57
C PRO A 86 -26.07 3.84 19.67
N PHE A 87 -25.10 4.40 18.94
CA PHE A 87 -23.70 4.02 19.07
C PHE A 87 -23.20 4.37 20.49
N LEU A 88 -22.56 3.41 21.15
CA LEU A 88 -22.04 3.59 22.51
C LEU A 88 -20.55 3.90 22.51
N TYR A 89 -19.75 3.04 21.88
CA TYR A 89 -18.30 3.14 21.81
C TYR A 89 -17.71 2.10 20.84
N TRP A 90 -16.47 2.35 20.43
CA TRP A 90 -15.58 1.38 19.80
C TRP A 90 -14.65 0.78 20.86
N ILE A 91 -14.32 -0.50 20.70
CA ILE A 91 -13.13 -1.12 21.29
C ILE A 91 -12.16 -1.40 20.15
N VAL A 92 -10.96 -0.83 20.22
CA VAL A 92 -9.89 -1.10 19.24
C VAL A 92 -8.82 -1.91 19.96
N LEU A 93 -8.54 -3.10 19.42
CA LEU A 93 -7.51 -4.00 19.90
C LEU A 93 -6.37 -4.02 18.89
N ASN A 94 -5.16 -3.89 19.40
CA ASN A 94 -3.97 -4.16 18.66
C ASN A 94 -3.63 -5.65 18.83
N LEU A 95 -3.64 -6.40 17.73
CA LEU A 95 -3.48 -7.85 17.74
C LEU A 95 -2.02 -8.28 17.91
N ASP A 96 -1.08 -7.41 17.58
CA ASP A 96 0.36 -7.68 17.69
C ASP A 96 0.87 -7.42 19.11
N THR A 97 0.48 -6.29 19.71
CA THR A 97 0.93 -5.87 21.05
C THR A 97 -0.07 -6.19 22.17
N GLY A 98 -1.32 -6.51 21.83
CA GLY A 98 -2.40 -6.75 22.80
C GLY A 98 -2.97 -5.48 23.46
N GLY A 99 -2.62 -4.29 22.95
CA GLY A 99 -3.17 -3.02 23.45
C GLY A 99 -4.67 -2.90 23.20
N GLU A 100 -5.40 -2.26 24.11
CA GLU A 100 -6.83 -2.01 23.99
C GLU A 100 -7.15 -0.53 24.24
N GLU A 101 -7.97 0.07 23.37
CA GLU A 101 -8.50 1.42 23.56
C GLU A 101 -10.02 1.45 23.41
N LYS A 102 -10.68 2.12 24.37
CA LYS A 102 -12.13 2.38 24.35
C LYS A 102 -12.43 3.80 23.89
N ILE A 103 -13.09 3.94 22.75
CA ILE A 103 -13.29 5.24 22.09
C ILE A 103 -14.78 5.56 21.94
N ARG A 104 -15.24 6.69 22.51
CA ARG A 104 -16.67 7.11 22.47
C ARG A 104 -17.04 8.01 21.29
N LYS A 105 -16.15 8.13 20.30
CA LYS A 105 -16.37 8.92 19.09
C LYS A 105 -16.86 8.01 17.97
N ALA A 106 -17.98 8.36 17.33
CA ALA A 106 -18.55 7.55 16.26
C ALA A 106 -17.60 7.37 15.06
N THR A 107 -16.78 8.39 14.75
CA THR A 107 -15.74 8.33 13.71
C THR A 107 -14.35 8.31 14.32
N ILE A 108 -13.58 7.28 13.98
CA ILE A 108 -12.21 7.06 14.44
C ILE A 108 -11.25 6.95 13.25
N LYS A 109 -9.96 7.17 13.52
CA LYS A 109 -8.87 7.01 12.57
C LYS A 109 -7.87 6.04 13.16
N ILE A 110 -7.54 4.98 12.43
CA ILE A 110 -6.59 3.95 12.85
C ILE A 110 -5.40 4.03 11.92
N LEU A 111 -4.20 4.20 12.48
CA LEU A 111 -2.96 4.04 11.73
C LEU A 111 -2.72 2.54 11.52
N MET A 112 -2.50 2.14 10.28
CA MET A 112 -2.25 0.74 9.92
C MET A 112 -0.75 0.48 9.99
N ASP A 113 -0.22 0.46 11.20
CA ASP A 113 1.16 0.12 11.54
C ASP A 113 1.31 -1.29 12.15
N GLU A 114 0.20 -1.88 12.57
CA GLU A 114 0.05 -3.19 13.21
C GLU A 114 -1.31 -3.77 12.82
N ASP A 115 -1.55 -5.04 13.12
CA ASP A 115 -2.86 -5.67 12.93
C ASP A 115 -3.86 -5.20 13.99
N HIS A 116 -5.06 -4.82 13.55
CA HIS A 116 -6.09 -4.21 14.42
C HIS A 116 -7.43 -4.93 14.34
N LEU A 117 -8.14 -4.99 15.47
CA LEU A 117 -9.54 -5.39 15.57
C LEU A 117 -10.37 -4.24 16.15
N ALA A 118 -11.29 -3.70 15.36
CA ALA A 118 -12.20 -2.64 15.76
C ALA A 118 -13.62 -3.20 15.95
N HIS A 119 -14.15 -3.10 17.16
CA HIS A 119 -15.49 -3.57 17.51
C HIS A 119 -16.40 -2.40 17.89
N ALA A 120 -17.44 -2.13 17.10
CA ALA A 120 -18.50 -1.18 17.42
C ALA A 120 -19.56 -1.80 18.33
N TYR A 121 -19.90 -1.09 19.41
CA TYR A 121 -21.01 -1.44 20.29
C TYR A 121 -22.18 -0.49 20.13
N PHE A 122 -23.36 -1.05 19.87
CA PHE A 122 -24.64 -0.34 19.82
C PHE A 122 -25.52 -0.76 21.02
N GLY A 123 -26.27 0.18 21.58
CA GLY A 123 -27.09 -0.08 22.77
C GLY A 123 -28.56 0.19 22.51
N ALA A 124 -29.44 -0.69 22.97
CA ALA A 124 -30.88 -0.45 22.90
C ALA A 124 -31.24 0.79 23.70
N LYS A 125 -32.09 1.65 23.14
CA LYS A 125 -32.69 2.75 23.88
C LYS A 125 -33.68 2.19 24.91
N HIS A 126 -33.37 2.34 26.20
CA HIS A 126 -34.36 2.06 27.24
C HIS A 126 -35.39 3.19 27.26
N HIS A 127 -36.66 2.84 27.01
CA HIS A 127 -37.82 3.73 27.13
C HIS A 127 -38.29 3.82 28.58
#